data_AF-A0A7C8V528-F1
#
_entry.id   AF-A0A7C8V528-F1
#
_cell.length_a   1.000
_cell.length_b   1.000
_cell.length_c   1.000
_cell.angle_alpha   90.00
_cell.angle_beta   90.00
_cell.angle_gamma   90.00
#
_symmetry.space_group_name_H-M   'P 1'
#
loop_
_entity.id
_entity.type
_entity.pdbx_description
1 polymer ?
#
loop_
_entity_poly.entity_id
_entity_poly.type
_entity_poly.pdbx_seq_one_letter_code
_entity_poly.pdbx_strand_id
1 'polypeptide(L)'
;MTRRPPSVPRPKLSRTQNLGAAQVQMAFNDEYWLCKTENWEGKAVMANILTLIQSICEEVLEEYEGRMSKTFPSYLRQVAPIKRAMYGKFLELLQTSSMEEEDRSLIFEMMEATDFRDKDLRGSQWLFEYCIRRTTENRSSRAKSRDPKAKKRHRGVVYFQGTR
;
A
#
# COMPACT_ATOMS: atom_id res chain seq x y z
N MET A 1 -22.56 -21.35 3.11
CA MET A 1 -21.24 -21.95 2.74
C MET A 1 -20.25 -20.79 2.60
N THR A 2 -19.38 -20.57 3.58
CA THR A 2 -18.30 -19.57 3.48
C THR A 2 -17.25 -20.12 2.51
N ARG A 3 -17.41 -19.80 1.22
CA ARG A 3 -16.38 -20.09 0.22
C ARG A 3 -15.18 -19.25 0.58
N ARG A 4 -14.04 -19.91 0.79
CA ARG A 4 -12.74 -19.24 0.95
C ARG A 4 -12.52 -18.29 -0.23
N PRO A 5 -12.03 -17.06 -0.02
CA PRO A 5 -11.81 -16.14 -1.12
C PRO A 5 -10.84 -16.76 -2.15
N PRO A 6 -11.06 -16.56 -3.45
CA PRO A 6 -10.15 -17.04 -4.47
C PRO A 6 -8.80 -16.34 -4.31
N SER A 7 -7.73 -17.09 -4.59
CA SER A 7 -6.38 -16.54 -4.52
C SER A 7 -6.18 -15.45 -5.58
N VAL A 8 -5.61 -14.32 -5.17
CA VAL A 8 -5.35 -13.17 -6.05
C VAL A 8 -3.85 -13.02 -6.26
N PRO A 9 -3.30 -13.47 -7.40
CA PRO A 9 -1.88 -13.36 -7.68
C PRO A 9 -1.44 -11.93 -7.89
N ARG A 10 -0.18 -11.64 -7.55
CA ARG A 10 0.42 -10.34 -7.84
C ARG A 10 0.34 -10.07 -9.35
N PRO A 11 -0.16 -8.89 -9.79
CA PRO A 11 -0.23 -8.56 -11.20
C PRO A 11 1.12 -8.68 -11.91
N LYS A 12 1.13 -9.29 -13.09
CA LYS A 12 2.31 -9.37 -13.95
C LYS A 12 2.51 -8.01 -14.62
N LEU A 13 3.61 -7.33 -14.27
CA LEU A 13 3.95 -6.01 -14.80
C LEU A 13 5.13 -6.11 -15.75
N SER A 14 5.19 -5.20 -16.72
CA SER A 14 6.39 -5.04 -17.54
C SER A 14 7.55 -4.52 -16.67
N ARG A 15 8.80 -4.74 -17.11
CA ARG A 15 10.01 -4.35 -16.36
C ARG A 15 10.05 -2.87 -15.94
N THR A 16 9.39 -2.00 -16.69
CA THR A 16 9.37 -0.56 -16.47
C THR A 16 8.14 -0.08 -15.68
N GLN A 17 7.15 -0.94 -15.48
CA GLN A 17 5.91 -0.59 -14.81
C GLN A 17 5.96 -0.92 -13.32
N ASN A 18 5.54 0.05 -12.51
CA ASN A 18 5.25 -0.16 -11.10
C ASN A 18 3.80 -0.58 -10.92
N LEU A 19 3.54 -1.34 -9.87
CA LEU A 19 2.17 -1.67 -9.47
C LEU A 19 1.48 -0.38 -9.05
N GLY A 20 0.34 -0.08 -9.66
CA GLY A 20 -0.50 1.07 -9.35
C GLY A 20 -1.91 0.64 -8.97
N ALA A 21 -2.72 1.59 -8.50
CA ALA A 21 -4.07 1.33 -8.00
C ALA A 21 -4.98 0.66 -9.05
N ALA A 22 -4.84 1.02 -10.33
CA ALA A 22 -5.60 0.38 -11.41
C ALA A 22 -5.25 -1.10 -11.56
N GLN A 23 -3.97 -1.47 -11.47
CA GLN A 23 -3.57 -2.88 -11.53
C GLN A 23 -3.98 -3.66 -10.29
N VAL A 24 -4.02 -3.01 -9.12
CA VAL A 24 -4.59 -3.61 -7.90
C VAL A 24 -6.08 -3.89 -8.12
N GLN A 25 -6.84 -2.90 -8.58
CA GLN A 25 -8.27 -3.06 -8.85
C GLN A 25 -8.54 -4.18 -9.86
N MET A 26 -7.77 -4.23 -10.95
CA MET A 26 -7.88 -5.31 -11.95
C MET A 26 -7.59 -6.69 -11.38
N ALA A 27 -6.74 -6.80 -10.35
CA ALA A 27 -6.48 -8.08 -9.68
C ALA A 27 -7.70 -8.61 -8.92
N PHE A 28 -8.57 -7.71 -8.45
CA PHE A 28 -9.80 -8.01 -7.71
C PHE A 28 -11.05 -7.87 -8.60
N ASN A 29 -10.95 -8.25 -9.88
CA ASN A 29 -12.01 -8.12 -10.87
C ASN A 29 -12.69 -9.45 -11.24
N ASP A 30 -12.38 -10.54 -10.53
CA ASP A 30 -13.06 -11.82 -10.72
C ASP A 30 -14.47 -11.79 -10.12
N GLU A 31 -15.34 -12.68 -10.61
CA GLU A 31 -16.76 -12.77 -10.25
C GLU A 31 -17.01 -12.78 -8.74
N TYR A 32 -16.16 -13.48 -7.98
CA TYR A 32 -16.24 -13.50 -6.52
C TYR A 32 -16.14 -12.08 -5.92
N TRP A 33 -15.12 -11.32 -6.32
CA TRP A 33 -14.87 -9.99 -5.78
C TRP A 33 -15.92 -9.00 -6.26
N LEU A 34 -16.30 -9.08 -7.53
CA LEU A 34 -17.38 -8.28 -8.08
C LEU A 34 -18.70 -8.52 -7.33
N CYS A 35 -19.05 -9.77 -7.02
CA CYS A 35 -20.24 -10.08 -6.22
C CYS A 35 -20.09 -9.58 -4.77
N LYS A 36 -18.92 -9.80 -4.16
CA LYS A 36 -18.63 -9.42 -2.77
C LYS A 36 -18.69 -7.91 -2.53
N THR A 37 -18.37 -7.13 -3.56
CA THR A 37 -18.28 -5.67 -3.45
C THR A 37 -19.34 -4.95 -4.26
N GLU A 38 -20.41 -5.66 -4.65
CA GLU A 38 -21.52 -5.12 -5.45
C GLU A 38 -21.02 -4.34 -6.68
N ASN A 39 -20.18 -5.00 -7.48
CA ASN A 39 -19.51 -4.46 -8.66
C ASN A 39 -18.66 -3.20 -8.42
N TRP A 40 -18.25 -2.96 -7.18
CA TRP A 40 -17.56 -1.73 -6.79
C TRP A 40 -18.36 -0.50 -7.23
N GLU A 41 -19.68 -0.49 -7.03
CA GLU A 41 -20.57 0.62 -7.43
C GLU A 41 -19.99 1.97 -6.95
N GLY A 42 -19.24 2.63 -7.85
CA GLY A 42 -18.39 3.78 -7.58
C GLY A 42 -16.87 3.52 -7.76
N LYS A 43 -16.22 4.29 -8.65
CA LYS A 43 -14.75 4.32 -8.83
C LYS A 43 -13.95 4.63 -7.54
N ALA A 44 -14.62 5.04 -6.47
CA ALA A 44 -14.01 5.45 -5.22
C ALA A 44 -13.86 4.32 -4.18
N VAL A 45 -14.58 3.19 -4.29
CA VAL A 45 -14.59 2.16 -3.22
C VAL A 45 -13.22 1.51 -3.04
N MET A 46 -12.60 0.99 -4.11
CA MET A 46 -11.24 0.44 -4.02
C MET A 46 -10.22 1.50 -3.57
N ALA A 47 -10.37 2.75 -3.99
CA ALA A 47 -9.50 3.84 -3.54
C ALA A 47 -9.64 4.10 -2.02
N ASN A 48 -10.86 4.05 -1.49
CA ASN A 48 -11.15 4.17 -0.06
C ASN A 48 -10.53 3.01 0.71
N ILE A 49 -10.74 1.76 0.27
CA ILE A 49 -10.14 0.57 0.88
C ILE A 49 -8.61 0.67 0.92
N LEU A 50 -7.98 1.06 -0.20
CA LEU A 50 -6.53 1.27 -0.24
C LEU A 50 -6.08 2.39 0.70
N THR A 51 -6.90 3.42 0.90
CA THR A 51 -6.62 4.51 1.83
C THR A 51 -6.69 4.04 3.28
N LEU A 52 -7.70 3.24 3.64
CA LEU A 52 -7.81 2.62 4.97
C LEU A 52 -6.61 1.73 5.29
N ILE A 53 -6.21 0.87 4.34
CA ILE A 53 -5.02 0.02 4.49
C ILE A 53 -3.76 0.89 4.65
N GLN A 54 -3.64 1.97 3.87
CA GLN A 54 -2.50 2.89 3.96
C GLN A 54 -2.45 3.65 5.29
N SER A 55 -3.60 4.00 5.88
CA SER A 55 -3.68 4.63 7.21
C SER A 55 -3.09 3.70 8.29
N ILE A 56 -3.50 2.44 8.31
CA ILE A 56 -2.94 1.46 9.25
C ILE A 56 -1.43 1.28 8.98
N CYS A 57 -1.02 1.27 7.71
CA CYS A 57 0.39 1.21 7.35
C CYS A 57 1.19 2.44 7.83
N GLU A 58 0.56 3.62 7.96
CA GLU A 58 1.21 4.79 8.60
C GLU A 58 1.51 4.47 10.06
N GLU A 59 0.53 4.01 10.83
CA GLU A 59 0.72 3.66 12.23
C GLU A 59 1.83 2.60 12.42
N VAL A 60 1.83 1.55 11.59
CA VAL A 60 2.90 0.53 11.60
C VAL A 60 4.27 1.14 11.30
N LEU A 61 4.37 2.03 10.31
CA LEU A 61 5.65 2.65 9.96
C LEU A 61 6.15 3.60 11.06
N GLU A 62 5.26 4.29 11.77
CA GLU A 62 5.59 5.12 12.94
C GLU A 62 6.14 4.28 14.09
N GLU A 63 5.47 3.18 14.45
CA GLU A 63 5.92 2.29 15.53
C GLU A 63 7.30 1.66 15.24
N TYR A 64 7.57 1.35 13.97
CA TYR A 64 8.81 0.68 13.55
C TYR A 64 9.89 1.63 13.04
N GLU A 65 9.68 2.94 13.02
CA GLU A 65 10.64 3.91 12.47
C GLU A 65 12.03 3.78 13.11
N GLY A 66 12.08 3.67 14.43
CA GLY A 66 13.34 3.50 15.18
C GLY A 66 14.03 2.14 15.00
N ARG A 67 13.30 1.14 14.48
CA ARG A 67 13.82 -0.24 14.25
C ARG A 67 14.27 -0.45 12.81
N MET A 68 13.86 0.42 11.88
CA MET A 68 14.25 0.35 10.49
C MET A 68 15.69 0.83 10.26
N SER A 69 16.31 0.33 9.20
CA SER A 69 17.63 0.81 8.76
C SER A 69 17.61 2.31 8.45
N LYS A 70 18.51 3.08 9.10
CA LYS A 70 18.72 4.51 8.80
C LYS A 70 19.24 4.74 7.38
N THR A 71 20.04 3.80 6.85
CA THR A 71 20.59 3.86 5.49
C THR A 71 19.52 3.56 4.44
N PHE A 72 18.58 2.68 4.76
CA PHE A 72 17.53 2.24 3.85
C PHE A 72 16.17 2.26 4.54
N PRO A 73 15.54 3.43 4.74
CA PRO A 73 14.31 3.59 5.52
C PRO A 73 13.04 3.14 4.77
N SER A 74 13.14 2.07 3.98
CA SER A 74 12.03 1.51 3.20
C SER A 74 11.73 0.09 3.64
N TYR A 75 10.45 -0.23 3.84
CA TYR A 75 9.96 -1.58 4.15
C TYR A 75 10.61 -2.65 3.25
N LEU A 76 10.64 -2.43 1.93
CA LEU A 76 11.13 -3.41 0.97
C LEU A 76 12.60 -3.80 1.17
N ARG A 77 13.39 -2.90 1.76
CA ARG A 77 14.82 -3.10 2.05
C ARG A 77 15.09 -3.64 3.47
N GLN A 78 14.06 -3.85 4.28
CA GLN A 78 14.21 -4.44 5.60
C GLN A 78 14.42 -5.96 5.54
N VAL A 79 15.04 -6.51 6.58
CA VAL A 79 15.23 -7.94 6.76
C VAL A 79 13.90 -8.65 7.06
N ALA A 80 13.83 -9.95 6.75
CA ALA A 80 12.60 -10.74 6.87
C ALA A 80 11.94 -10.71 8.26
N PRO A 81 12.68 -10.74 9.40
CA PRO A 81 12.06 -10.64 10.72
C PRO A 81 11.29 -9.32 10.93
N ILE A 82 11.87 -8.19 10.52
CA ILE A 82 11.21 -6.89 10.61
C ILE A 82 9.96 -6.87 9.74
N LYS A 83 10.05 -7.39 8.50
CA LYS A 83 8.89 -7.46 7.59
C LYS A 83 7.73 -8.26 8.20
N ARG A 84 8.03 -9.43 8.77
CA ARG A 84 7.02 -10.27 9.46
C ARG A 84 6.42 -9.56 10.66
N ALA A 85 7.23 -8.89 11.47
CA ALA A 85 6.75 -8.15 12.64
C ALA A 85 5.82 -6.99 12.23
N MET A 86 6.19 -6.24 11.18
CA MET A 86 5.36 -5.16 10.64
C MET A 86 4.02 -5.67 10.08
N TYR A 87 4.02 -6.80 9.37
CA TYR A 87 2.77 -7.39 8.90
C TYR A 87 1.90 -7.94 10.04
N GLY A 88 2.51 -8.57 11.05
CA GLY A 88 1.80 -8.99 12.25
C GLY A 88 1.12 -7.81 12.97
N LYS A 89 1.85 -6.69 13.11
CA LYS A 89 1.29 -5.47 13.69
C LYS A 89 0.17 -4.88 12.84
N PHE A 90 0.30 -4.91 11.51
CA PHE A 90 -0.75 -4.48 10.60
C PHE A 90 -2.05 -5.27 10.85
N LEU A 91 -1.98 -6.59 10.99
CA LEU A 91 -3.16 -7.43 11.24
C LEU A 91 -3.78 -7.15 12.62
N GLU A 92 -2.95 -6.92 13.65
CA GLU A 92 -3.41 -6.51 14.98
C GLU A 92 -4.19 -5.19 14.91
N LEU A 93 -3.63 -4.17 14.26
CA LEU A 93 -4.28 -2.87 14.13
C LEU A 93 -5.56 -2.95 13.27
N LEU A 94 -5.56 -3.75 12.20
CA LEU A 94 -6.75 -3.99 11.39
C LEU A 94 -7.87 -4.60 12.24
N GLN A 95 -7.56 -5.58 13.09
CA GLN A 95 -8.52 -6.21 13.99
C GLN A 95 -9.16 -5.21 14.97
N THR A 96 -8.35 -4.30 15.52
CA THR A 96 -8.76 -3.34 16.55
C THR A 96 -9.21 -1.99 16.00
N SER A 97 -9.19 -1.81 14.68
CA SER A 97 -9.56 -0.54 14.04
C SER A 97 -11.05 -0.21 14.25
N SER A 98 -11.36 1.08 14.35
CA SER A 98 -12.73 1.58 14.52
C SER A 98 -13.49 1.72 13.18
N MET A 99 -13.06 1.03 12.13
CA MET A 99 -13.72 1.07 10.82
C MET A 99 -14.96 0.19 10.80
N GLU A 100 -15.82 0.42 9.81
CA GLU A 100 -17.03 -0.39 9.59
C GLU A 100 -16.69 -1.88 9.46
N GLU A 101 -17.57 -2.74 9.97
CA GLU A 101 -17.32 -4.19 10.03
C GLU A 101 -17.18 -4.80 8.64
N GLU A 102 -17.94 -4.29 7.67
CA GLU A 102 -17.93 -4.69 6.27
C GLU A 102 -16.56 -4.39 5.63
N ASP A 103 -16.05 -3.17 5.81
CA ASP A 103 -14.74 -2.75 5.29
C ASP A 103 -13.61 -3.58 5.91
N ARG A 104 -13.65 -3.77 7.23
CA ARG A 104 -12.67 -4.58 7.96
C ARG A 104 -12.66 -6.03 7.46
N SER A 105 -13.85 -6.63 7.33
CA SER A 105 -14.00 -8.00 6.87
C SER A 105 -13.51 -8.16 5.43
N LEU A 106 -13.84 -7.20 4.55
CA LEU A 106 -13.35 -7.17 3.18
C LEU A 106 -11.83 -7.08 3.13
N ILE A 107 -11.22 -6.19 3.90
CA ILE A 107 -9.75 -6.04 3.94
C ILE A 107 -9.09 -7.34 4.42
N PHE A 108 -9.63 -8.00 5.45
CA PHE A 108 -9.11 -9.30 5.90
C PHE A 108 -9.15 -10.36 4.79
N GLU A 109 -10.27 -10.49 4.09
CA GLU A 109 -10.38 -11.41 2.96
C GLU A 109 -9.38 -11.08 1.85
N MET A 110 -9.19 -9.80 1.52
CA MET A 110 -8.20 -9.36 0.53
C MET A 110 -6.76 -9.66 0.98
N MET A 111 -6.45 -9.53 2.28
CA MET A 111 -5.15 -9.92 2.83
C MET A 111 -4.93 -11.42 2.72
N GLU A 112 -5.92 -12.24 3.07
CA GLU A 112 -5.83 -13.70 2.96
C GLU A 112 -5.64 -14.13 1.51
N ALA A 113 -6.41 -13.56 0.59
CA ALA A 113 -6.37 -13.88 -0.83
C ALA A 113 -5.00 -13.58 -1.49
N THR A 114 -4.23 -12.65 -0.92
CA THR A 114 -2.92 -12.22 -1.44
C THR A 114 -1.74 -12.80 -0.65
N ASP A 115 -2.02 -13.58 0.42
CA ASP A 115 -1.02 -14.30 1.22
C ASP A 115 -0.74 -15.70 0.64
N PHE A 116 0.22 -15.76 -0.29
CA PHE A 116 0.69 -17.03 -0.87
C PHE A 116 1.59 -17.80 0.10
N ARG A 117 1.00 -18.70 0.90
CA ARG A 117 1.75 -19.63 1.74
C ARG A 117 2.25 -20.83 0.93
N ASP A 118 3.04 -20.59 -0.11
CA ASP A 118 3.77 -21.67 -0.78
C ASP A 118 5.19 -21.80 -0.21
N LYS A 119 5.61 -23.06 -0.07
CA LYS A 119 6.58 -23.55 0.92
C LYS A 119 8.03 -23.07 0.76
N ASP A 120 8.37 -22.31 -0.28
CA ASP A 120 9.77 -22.02 -0.64
C ASP A 120 10.09 -20.52 -0.77
N LEU A 121 9.93 -19.77 0.32
CA LEU A 121 10.35 -18.37 0.49
C LEU A 121 9.28 -17.32 0.12
N ARG A 122 8.88 -16.58 1.16
CA ARG A 122 8.16 -15.30 1.12
C ARG A 122 6.70 -15.44 0.69
N GLY A 123 5.82 -15.56 1.68
CA GLY A 123 4.42 -15.14 1.50
C GLY A 123 4.43 -13.73 0.95
N SER A 124 4.01 -13.59 -0.31
CA SER A 124 4.28 -12.36 -1.05
C SER A 124 3.48 -11.17 -0.54
N GLN A 125 2.44 -11.40 0.28
CA GLN A 125 1.58 -10.43 0.98
C GLN A 125 1.43 -9.14 0.15
N TRP A 126 1.19 -9.31 -1.15
CA TRP A 126 1.68 -8.31 -2.10
C TRP A 126 0.85 -7.04 -2.04
N LEU A 127 -0.40 -7.15 -1.59
CA LEU A 127 -1.28 -6.02 -1.34
C LEU A 127 -0.76 -5.18 -0.15
N PHE A 128 -0.37 -5.83 0.94
CA PHE A 128 0.29 -5.16 2.07
C PHE A 128 1.61 -4.52 1.61
N GLU A 129 2.47 -5.25 0.89
CA GLU A 129 3.73 -4.71 0.38
C GLU A 129 3.53 -3.49 -0.53
N TYR A 130 2.47 -3.51 -1.36
CA TYR A 130 2.07 -2.38 -2.19
C TYR A 130 1.68 -1.18 -1.34
N CYS A 131 0.75 -1.36 -0.39
CA CYS A 131 0.25 -0.26 0.44
C CYS A 131 1.35 0.35 1.29
N ILE A 132 2.15 -0.45 1.99
CA ILE A 132 3.21 0.07 2.85
C ILE A 132 4.33 0.77 2.06
N ARG A 133 4.62 0.31 0.83
CA ARG A 133 5.53 1.00 -0.08
C ARG A 133 4.99 2.37 -0.47
N ARG A 134 3.71 2.45 -0.87
CA ARG A 134 3.05 3.72 -1.23
C ARG A 134 3.01 4.67 -0.04
N THR A 135 2.73 4.18 1.16
CA THR A 135 2.79 4.97 2.39
C THR A 135 4.20 5.53 2.64
N THR A 136 5.24 4.72 2.46
CA THR A 136 6.65 5.17 2.57
C THR A 136 6.98 6.25 1.54
N GLU A 137 6.59 6.06 0.27
CA GLU A 137 6.76 7.05 -0.80
C GLU A 137 6.06 8.38 -0.44
N ASN A 138 4.82 8.32 0.05
CA ASN A 138 4.02 9.48 0.48
C ASN A 138 4.61 10.21 1.69
N ARG A 139 5.20 9.49 2.66
CA ARG A 139 5.96 10.14 3.76
C ARG A 139 7.17 10.89 3.24
N SER A 140 7.94 10.25 2.34
CA SER A 140 9.14 10.85 1.77
C SER A 140 8.83 12.10 0.93
N SER A 141 7.72 12.11 0.17
CA SER A 141 7.29 13.26 -0.61
C SER A 141 6.79 14.41 0.28
N ARG A 142 6.02 14.09 1.33
CA ARG A 142 5.58 15.05 2.36
C ARG A 142 6.78 15.71 3.06
N ALA A 143 7.80 14.93 3.44
CA ALA A 143 9.02 15.43 4.05
C ALA A 143 9.80 16.38 3.11
N LYS A 144 9.95 16.02 1.82
CA LYS A 144 10.58 16.88 0.81
C LYS A 144 9.80 18.18 0.55
N SER A 145 8.46 18.12 0.56
CA SER A 145 7.60 19.31 0.38
C SER A 145 7.66 20.27 1.58
N ARG A 146 7.87 19.73 2.79
CA ARG A 146 8.05 20.50 4.02
C ARG A 146 9.42 21.17 4.12
N ASP A 147 10.45 20.72 3.38
CA ASP A 147 11.76 21.37 3.34
C ASP A 147 11.69 22.73 2.62
N PRO A 148 11.91 23.87 3.32
CA PRO A 148 11.88 25.20 2.73
C PRO A 148 12.94 25.39 1.63
N LYS A 149 14.03 24.61 1.64
CA LYS A 149 15.11 24.68 0.65
C LYS A 149 14.72 24.00 -0.68
N ALA A 150 13.83 23.01 -0.67
CA ALA A 150 13.31 22.39 -1.88
C ALA A 150 12.40 23.33 -2.67
N LYS A 151 11.60 24.16 -1.98
CA LYS A 151 10.74 25.19 -2.59
C LYS A 151 11.53 26.33 -3.27
N LYS A 152 12.74 26.66 -2.79
CA LYS A 152 13.59 27.69 -3.41
C LYS A 152 14.14 27.31 -4.78
N ARG A 153 14.34 26.01 -5.06
CA ARG A 153 14.89 25.55 -6.35
C ARG A 153 13.93 25.69 -7.53
N HIS A 154 12.62 25.77 -7.29
CA HIS A 154 11.63 25.96 -8.37
C HIS A 154 11.23 27.42 -8.63
N ARG A 155 11.57 28.36 -7.74
CA ARG A 155 11.29 29.80 -7.94
C ARG A 155 12.42 30.57 -8.63
N GLY A 156 13.51 29.90 -9.03
CA GLY A 156 14.68 30.52 -9.64
C GLY A 156 14.69 30.55 -11.17
N VAL A 157 13.62 30.15 -11.86
CA VAL A 157 13.55 30.17 -13.34
C VAL A 157 12.34 30.99 -13.79
N VAL A 158 12.31 32.27 -13.42
CA VAL A 158 11.52 33.27 -14.15
C VAL A 158 12.35 34.56 -14.17
N TYR A 159 12.38 35.19 -15.34
CA TYR A 159 13.03 36.44 -15.74
C TYR A 159 14.46 36.33 -16.29
N PHE A 160 14.54 36.24 -17.63
CA PHE A 160 15.05 37.37 -18.40
C PHE A 160 14.21 37.53 -19.68
N GLN A 161 13.33 38.54 -19.67
CA GLN A 161 12.83 39.17 -20.88
C GLN A 161 13.92 40.07 -21.46
N GLY A 162 13.96 40.19 -22.79
CA GLY A 162 14.50 41.37 -23.45
C GLY A 162 15.63 41.09 -24.43
N THR A 163 15.30 40.95 -25.70
CA THR A 163 15.89 41.75 -26.79
C THR A 163 15.21 41.42 -28.11
N ARG A 164 14.41 42.36 -28.61
CA ARG A 164 14.58 43.01 -29.91
C ARG A 164 13.65 44.22 -30.00
#